data_AF-A0A2K4AI73-F1
#
_entry.id   AF-A0A2K4AI73-F1
#
_cell.length_a   1.000
_cell.length_b   1.000
_cell.length_c   1.000
_cell.angle_alpha   90.00
_cell.angle_beta   90.00
_cell.angle_gamma   90.00
#
_symmetry.space_group_name_H-M   'P 1'
#
loop_
_entity.id
_entity.type
_entity.pdbx_description
1 polymer ?
#
loop_
_entity_poly.entity_id
_entity_poly.type
_entity_poly.pdbx_seq_one_letter_code
_entity_poly.pdbx_strand_id
1 'polypeptide(L)'
;MTFEEKLSQMYNEIANEIDGMIPIEWEKIYAIAYVDDEGGEVVFNYTKPGSDELNYYTYIPREYSVSEKVFYDLWTDLYRLFKKLRNAFKEEDLEPWTSCEFDFTRDGKLNVLFDYVDWMNSEFGPL
;
A
#
# COMPACT_ATOMS: atom_id res chain seq x y z
N MET A 1 -7.23 14.45 -18.50
CA MET A 1 -6.81 14.25 -17.11
C MET A 1 -5.29 14.28 -17.12
N THR A 2 -4.65 15.08 -16.29
CA THR A 2 -3.18 15.07 -16.16
C THR A 2 -2.73 13.80 -15.44
N PHE A 3 -1.44 13.49 -15.49
CA PHE A 3 -0.91 12.34 -14.78
C PHE A 3 -1.08 12.50 -13.26
N GLU A 4 -0.93 13.70 -12.72
CA GLU A 4 -1.14 14.01 -11.30
C GLU A 4 -2.60 13.78 -10.88
N GLU A 5 -3.57 14.15 -11.73
CA GLU A 5 -4.99 13.86 -11.47
C GLU A 5 -5.27 12.35 -11.49
N LYS A 6 -4.65 11.61 -12.42
CA LYS A 6 -4.73 10.13 -12.48
C LYS A 6 -4.15 9.51 -11.21
N LEU A 7 -2.97 9.95 -10.79
CA LEU A 7 -2.32 9.49 -9.56
C LEU A 7 -3.19 9.75 -8.32
N SER A 8 -3.75 10.96 -8.19
CA SER A 8 -4.64 11.31 -7.08
C SER A 8 -5.86 10.38 -6.99
N GLN A 9 -6.47 10.00 -8.13
CA GLN A 9 -7.56 9.04 -8.13
C GLN A 9 -7.11 7.65 -7.64
N MET A 10 -5.97 7.16 -8.16
CA MET A 10 -5.42 5.86 -7.77
C MET A 10 -5.02 5.82 -6.30
N TYR A 11 -4.51 6.91 -5.75
CA TYR A 11 -4.17 7.04 -4.33
C TYR A 11 -5.39 6.92 -3.45
N ASN A 12 -6.49 7.58 -3.82
CA ASN A 12 -7.75 7.49 -3.11
C ASN A 12 -8.34 6.07 -3.20
N GLU A 13 -8.26 5.42 -4.36
CA GLU A 13 -8.69 4.01 -4.50
C GLU A 13 -7.92 3.08 -3.55
N ILE A 14 -6.59 3.22 -3.50
CA ILE A 14 -5.73 2.43 -2.59
C ILE A 14 -6.06 2.71 -1.12
N ALA A 15 -6.17 3.98 -0.73
CA ALA A 15 -6.48 4.36 0.64
C ALA A 15 -7.86 3.84 1.09
N ASN A 16 -8.87 3.91 0.21
CA ASN A 16 -10.21 3.41 0.49
C ASN A 16 -10.25 1.88 0.58
N GLU A 17 -9.47 1.16 -0.24
CA GLU A 17 -9.36 -0.29 -0.12
C GLU A 17 -8.79 -0.68 1.26
N ILE A 18 -7.71 -0.03 1.69
CA ILE A 18 -7.11 -0.29 3.01
C ILE A 18 -8.08 0.06 4.15
N ASP A 19 -8.78 1.20 4.06
CA ASP A 19 -9.82 1.57 5.04
C ASP A 19 -10.90 0.49 5.16
N GLY A 20 -11.39 -0.03 4.03
CA GLY A 20 -12.39 -1.10 3.99
C GLY A 20 -11.90 -2.44 4.55
N MET A 21 -10.59 -2.67 4.61
CA MET A 21 -10.01 -3.89 5.20
C MET A 21 -9.99 -3.88 6.73
N ILE A 22 -10.11 -2.73 7.39
CA ILE A 22 -9.99 -2.60 8.85
C ILE A 22 -11.39 -2.44 9.49
N PRO A 23 -11.90 -3.46 10.21
CA PRO A 23 -13.29 -3.45 10.70
C PRO A 23 -13.50 -2.65 12.00
N ILE A 24 -12.53 -1.84 12.39
CA ILE A 24 -12.54 -1.03 13.62
C ILE A 24 -12.08 0.39 13.32
N GLU A 25 -12.24 1.28 14.29
CA GLU A 25 -11.62 2.59 14.22
C GLU A 25 -10.08 2.49 14.26
N TRP A 26 -9.44 3.24 13.38
CA TRP A 26 -7.99 3.38 13.25
C TRP A 26 -7.61 4.87 13.21
N GLU A 27 -6.33 5.20 13.42
CA GLU A 27 -5.85 6.59 13.43
C GLU A 27 -4.83 6.86 12.31
N LYS A 28 -3.84 5.96 12.15
CA LYS A 28 -2.79 6.05 11.14
C LYS A 28 -2.62 4.72 10.42
N ILE A 29 -2.29 4.80 9.14
CA ILE A 29 -1.92 3.69 8.26
C ILE A 29 -0.51 3.93 7.74
N TYR A 30 0.26 2.85 7.72
CA TYR A 30 1.59 2.77 7.12
C TYR A 30 1.61 1.58 6.19
N ALA A 31 1.58 1.81 4.89
CA ALA A 31 1.58 0.77 3.87
C ALA A 31 2.83 0.86 3.00
N ILE A 32 3.37 -0.29 2.63
CA ILE A 32 4.49 -0.41 1.70
C ILE A 32 4.19 -1.49 0.67
N ALA A 33 4.50 -1.18 -0.59
CA ALA A 33 4.36 -2.08 -1.72
C ALA A 33 5.71 -2.30 -2.38
N TYR A 34 6.06 -3.57 -2.55
CA TYR A 34 7.14 -4.02 -3.43
C TYR A 34 6.48 -4.82 -4.54
N VAL A 35 6.38 -4.27 -5.75
CA VAL A 35 5.74 -4.95 -6.87
C VAL A 35 6.54 -4.77 -8.15
N ASP A 36 6.70 -5.84 -8.90
CA ASP A 36 7.35 -5.86 -10.20
C ASP A 36 6.57 -6.72 -11.20
N ASP A 37 7.20 -7.05 -12.33
CA ASP A 37 6.57 -7.84 -13.37
C ASP A 37 6.46 -9.34 -13.01
N GLU A 38 7.30 -9.83 -12.10
CA GLU A 38 7.37 -11.22 -11.65
C GLU A 38 6.47 -11.48 -10.43
N GLY A 39 6.24 -10.49 -9.58
CA GLY A 39 5.47 -10.65 -8.36
C GLY A 39 5.55 -9.44 -7.45
N GLY A 40 5.37 -9.70 -6.15
CA GLY A 40 5.46 -8.66 -5.13
C GLY A 40 4.62 -8.94 -3.90
N GLU A 41 4.70 -8.03 -2.95
CA GLU A 41 3.96 -8.05 -1.69
C GLU A 41 3.49 -6.62 -1.37
N VAL A 42 2.29 -6.52 -0.78
CA VAL A 42 1.81 -5.28 -0.16
C VAL A 42 1.54 -5.56 1.30
N VAL A 43 2.14 -4.74 2.16
CA VAL A 43 2.09 -4.87 3.61
C VAL A 43 1.57 -3.57 4.20
N PHE A 44 0.74 -3.64 5.24
CA PHE A 44 0.40 -2.46 6.02
C PHE A 44 0.30 -2.70 7.52
N ASN A 45 0.54 -1.65 8.28
CA ASN A 45 0.28 -1.55 9.70
C ASN A 45 -0.71 -0.43 9.97
N TYR A 46 -1.42 -0.52 11.08
CA TYR A 46 -2.34 0.52 11.51
C TYR A 46 -2.27 0.76 13.02
N THR A 47 -2.58 1.99 13.44
CA THR A 47 -2.74 2.33 14.85
C THR A 47 -4.21 2.49 15.20
N LYS A 48 -4.55 2.23 16.47
CA LYS A 48 -5.89 2.46 17.03
C LYS A 48 -5.96 3.86 17.64
N PRO A 49 -7.15 4.48 17.75
CA PRO A 49 -7.29 5.78 18.39
C PRO A 49 -6.67 5.81 19.79
N GLY A 50 -5.81 6.79 20.05
CA GLY A 50 -5.13 6.96 21.34
C GLY A 50 -4.01 5.95 21.65
N SER A 51 -3.56 5.17 20.66
CA SER A 51 -2.43 4.25 20.80
C SER A 51 -1.42 4.44 19.67
N ASP A 52 -0.14 4.38 19.99
CA ASP A 52 0.96 4.33 19.02
C ASP A 52 1.38 2.88 18.69
N GLU A 53 0.66 1.88 19.20
CA GLU A 53 0.90 0.47 18.90
C GLU A 53 0.57 0.16 17.43
N LEU A 54 1.53 -0.43 16.73
CA LEU A 54 1.38 -0.89 15.35
C LEU A 54 0.71 -2.28 15.34
N ASN A 55 -0.45 -2.35 14.71
CA ASN A 55 -1.20 -3.58 14.49
C ASN A 55 -0.92 -4.05 13.06
N TYR A 56 -0.46 -5.28 12.92
CA TYR A 56 -0.09 -5.86 11.63
C TYR A 56 -1.34 -6.42 10.92
N TYR A 57 -1.54 -6.06 9.66
CA TYR A 57 -2.80 -6.33 8.93
C TYR A 57 -3.19 -7.82 8.89
N THR A 58 -2.23 -8.74 8.85
CA THR A 58 -2.56 -10.18 8.75
C THR A 58 -3.24 -10.73 9.99
N TYR A 59 -3.26 -9.99 11.11
CA TYR A 59 -3.98 -10.39 12.32
C TYR A 59 -5.47 -10.05 12.26
N ILE A 60 -5.90 -9.15 11.36
CA ILE A 60 -7.30 -8.70 11.22
C ILE A 60 -8.31 -9.86 11.15
N PRO A 61 -8.11 -10.90 10.30
CA PRO A 61 -9.03 -12.03 10.22
C PRO A 61 -9.29 -12.69 11.58
N ARG A 62 -8.21 -12.93 12.32
CA ARG A 62 -8.26 -13.61 13.62
C ARG A 62 -8.79 -12.70 14.73
N GLU A 63 -8.32 -11.46 14.82
CA GLU A 63 -8.66 -10.54 15.91
C GLU A 63 -10.11 -10.05 15.85
N TYR A 64 -10.64 -9.88 14.64
CA TYR A 64 -11.98 -9.29 14.44
C TYR A 64 -12.96 -10.27 13.81
N SER A 65 -12.62 -11.56 13.77
CA SER A 65 -13.48 -12.62 13.21
C SER A 65 -13.90 -12.34 11.76
N VAL A 66 -13.02 -11.70 10.98
CA VAL A 66 -13.20 -11.52 9.53
C VAL A 66 -12.83 -12.83 8.83
N SER A 67 -13.62 -13.24 7.85
CA SER A 67 -13.33 -14.43 7.05
C SER A 67 -11.97 -14.30 6.36
N GLU A 68 -11.07 -15.27 6.57
CA GLU A 68 -9.75 -15.31 5.91
C GLU A 68 -9.87 -15.23 4.39
N LYS A 69 -10.87 -15.91 3.82
CA LYS A 69 -11.12 -15.84 2.37
C LYS A 69 -11.51 -14.44 1.93
N VAL A 70 -12.41 -13.77 2.66
CA VAL A 70 -12.84 -12.41 2.32
C VAL A 70 -11.67 -11.45 2.43
N PHE A 71 -10.86 -11.58 3.48
CA PHE A 71 -9.68 -10.75 3.67
C PHE A 71 -8.63 -10.97 2.58
N TYR A 72 -8.41 -12.22 2.17
CA TYR A 72 -7.50 -12.55 1.06
C TYR A 72 -7.99 -11.97 -0.28
N ASP A 73 -9.30 -11.99 -0.52
CA ASP A 73 -9.90 -11.39 -1.72
C ASP A 73 -9.64 -9.85 -1.73
N LEU A 74 -9.85 -9.15 -0.59
CA LEU A 74 -9.54 -7.72 -0.44
C LEU A 74 -8.05 -7.42 -0.63
N TRP A 75 -7.17 -8.20 0.02
CA TRP A 75 -5.72 -8.03 -0.14
C TRP A 75 -5.27 -8.24 -1.60
N THR A 76 -5.87 -9.19 -2.31
CA THR A 76 -5.60 -9.42 -3.73
C THR A 76 -5.97 -8.20 -4.57
N ASP A 77 -7.07 -7.53 -4.24
CA ASP A 77 -7.50 -6.31 -4.93
C ASP A 77 -6.59 -5.12 -4.59
N LEU A 78 -6.17 -4.97 -3.33
CA LEU A 78 -5.15 -4.01 -2.93
C LEU A 78 -3.83 -4.20 -3.70
N TYR A 79 -3.33 -5.43 -3.78
CA TYR A 79 -2.13 -5.76 -4.56
C TYR A 79 -2.29 -5.38 -6.05
N ARG A 80 -3.46 -5.64 -6.64
CA ARG A 80 -3.76 -5.24 -8.03
C ARG A 80 -3.79 -3.73 -8.20
N LEU A 81 -4.27 -2.97 -7.22
CA LEU A 81 -4.23 -1.50 -7.25
C LEU A 81 -2.80 -0.97 -7.28
N PHE A 82 -1.89 -1.52 -6.46
CA PHE A 82 -0.48 -1.16 -6.51
C PHE A 82 0.20 -1.56 -7.84
N LYS A 83 -0.12 -2.74 -8.39
CA LYS A 83 0.35 -3.11 -9.75
C LYS A 83 -0.15 -2.13 -10.82
N LYS A 84 -1.41 -1.72 -10.75
CA LYS A 84 -1.95 -0.70 -11.66
C LYS A 84 -1.20 0.62 -11.51
N LEU A 85 -0.95 1.06 -10.27
CA LEU A 85 -0.20 2.28 -9.99
C LEU A 85 1.19 2.23 -10.61
N ARG A 86 1.92 1.12 -10.46
CA ARG A 86 3.23 0.94 -11.10
C ARG A 86 3.16 0.99 -12.62
N ASN A 87 2.16 0.33 -13.21
CA ASN A 87 2.00 0.31 -14.65
C ASN A 87 1.63 1.70 -15.21
N ALA A 88 0.93 2.54 -14.44
CA ALA A 88 0.63 3.90 -14.87
C ALA A 88 1.89 4.74 -15.13
N PHE A 89 2.99 4.52 -14.39
CA PHE A 89 4.27 5.17 -14.69
C PHE A 89 4.85 4.70 -16.02
N LYS A 90 4.81 3.38 -16.27
CA LYS A 90 5.29 2.80 -17.53
C LYS A 90 4.50 3.33 -18.75
N GLU A 91 3.18 3.48 -18.60
CA GLU A 91 2.30 4.02 -19.65
C GLU A 91 2.62 5.48 -20.01
N GLU A 92 3.21 6.24 -19.09
CA GLU A 92 3.66 7.62 -19.29
C GLU A 92 5.16 7.71 -19.66
N ASP A 93 5.77 6.59 -20.07
CA ASP A 93 7.20 6.46 -20.37
C ASP A 93 8.12 6.88 -19.19
N LEU A 94 7.63 6.79 -17.96
CA LEU A 94 8.39 7.02 -16.74
C LEU A 94 9.00 5.72 -16.22
N GLU A 95 10.14 5.85 -15.54
CA GLU A 95 10.74 4.73 -14.83
C GLU A 95 9.76 4.22 -13.75
N PRO A 96 9.47 2.92 -13.71
CA PRO A 96 8.62 2.36 -12.67
C PRO A 96 9.39 2.27 -11.36
N TRP A 97 8.77 2.71 -10.27
CA TRP A 97 9.33 2.64 -8.92
C TRP A 97 9.59 1.19 -8.47
N THR A 98 10.55 1.03 -7.54
CA THR A 98 10.94 -0.25 -6.93
C THR A 98 10.15 -0.54 -5.66
N SER A 99 9.90 0.48 -4.84
CA SER A 99 8.95 0.44 -3.73
C SER A 99 8.10 1.70 -3.67
N CYS A 100 6.94 1.58 -3.05
CA CYS A 100 6.03 2.68 -2.82
C CYS A 100 5.49 2.63 -1.40
N GLU A 101 5.56 3.75 -0.68
CA GLU A 101 5.07 3.90 0.68
C GLU A 101 3.87 4.85 0.72
N PHE A 102 2.86 4.48 1.51
CA PHE A 102 1.65 5.23 1.77
C PHE A 102 1.50 5.42 3.27
N ASP A 103 1.62 6.67 3.70
CA ASP A 103 1.38 7.07 5.09
C ASP A 103 0.19 8.00 5.14
N PHE A 104 -0.90 7.55 5.77
CA PHE A 104 -2.09 8.39 5.89
C PHE A 104 -2.81 8.27 7.23
N THR A 105 -3.54 9.34 7.54
CA THR A 105 -4.29 9.51 8.78
C THR A 105 -5.79 9.55 8.48
N ARG A 106 -6.60 9.23 9.49
CA ARG A 106 -8.07 9.21 9.37
C ARG A 106 -8.67 10.56 8.97
N ASP A 107 -7.98 11.67 9.24
CA ASP A 107 -8.38 13.03 8.82
C ASP A 107 -8.05 13.36 7.35
N GLY A 108 -7.51 12.40 6.58
CA GLY A 108 -7.33 12.50 5.14
C GLY A 108 -5.98 13.06 4.70
N LYS A 109 -5.01 13.26 5.60
CA LYS A 109 -3.64 13.57 5.19
C LYS A 109 -2.98 12.29 4.65
N LEU A 110 -2.53 12.34 3.39
CA LEU A 110 -1.80 11.27 2.73
C LEU A 110 -0.42 11.76 2.29
N ASN A 111 0.62 10.99 2.60
CA ASN A 111 1.94 11.12 2.01
C ASN A 111 2.22 9.87 1.17
N VAL A 112 2.74 10.07 -0.04
CA VAL A 112 3.16 8.99 -0.92
C VAL A 112 4.63 9.20 -1.26
N LEU A 113 5.44 8.16 -1.07
CA LEU A 113 6.85 8.15 -1.44
C LEU A 113 7.08 7.04 -2.47
N PHE A 114 7.82 7.36 -3.53
CA PHE A 114 8.30 6.39 -4.50
C PHE A 114 9.81 6.27 -4.36
N ASP A 115 10.31 5.05 -4.21
CA ASP A 115 11.73 4.74 -4.28
C ASP A 115 12.06 4.12 -5.64
N TYR A 116 13.29 4.32 -6.07
CA TYR A 116 13.87 3.84 -7.32
C TYR A 116 15.21 3.12 -7.09
N VAL A 117 15.63 2.93 -5.84
CA VAL A 117 16.88 2.25 -5.52
C VAL A 117 16.82 0.79 -5.94
N ASP A 118 17.77 0.40 -6.79
CA ASP A 118 18.07 -0.99 -7.12
C ASP A 118 19.06 -1.55 -6.10
N TRP A 119 18.53 -2.12 -5.02
CA TRP A 119 19.34 -2.68 -3.94
C TRP A 119 20.25 -3.82 -4.38
N MET A 120 19.85 -4.58 -5.41
CA MET A 120 20.63 -5.72 -5.92
C MET A 120 21.92 -5.27 -6.63
N ASN A 121 21.88 -4.09 -7.27
CA ASN A 121 23.04 -3.50 -7.94
C ASN A 121 23.69 -2.36 -7.14
N SER A 122 23.26 -2.12 -5.91
CA SER A 122 23.83 -1.09 -5.04
C SER A 122 25.12 -1.56 -4.36
N GLU A 123 26.03 -0.63 -4.03
CA GLU A 123 27.24 -0.91 -3.23
C GLU A 123 26.92 -1.36 -1.79
N PHE A 124 25.67 -1.19 -1.36
CA PHE A 124 25.14 -1.61 -0.05
C PHE A 124 24.29 -2.89 -0.14
N GLY A 125 24.21 -3.51 -1.32
CA GLY A 125 23.47 -4.74 -1.54
C GLY A 125 24.07 -5.92 -0.80
N PRO A 126 23.33 -7.04 -0.67
CA PRO A 126 23.87 -8.27 -0.12
C PRO A 126 25.10 -8.73 -0.95
N LEU A 127 26.18 -9.07 -0.25
CA LEU A 127 27.40 -9.66 -0.84
C LEU A 127 27.12 -11.01 -1.52
#